data_AF-A0A3G2T2C4-F1
#
_entry.id   AF-A0A3G2T2C4-F1
#
_cell.length_a   1.000
_cell.length_b   1.000
_cell.length_c   1.000
_cell.angle_alpha   90.00
_cell.angle_beta   90.00
_cell.angle_gamma   90.00
#
_symmetry.space_group_name_H-M   'P 1'
#
loop_
_entity.id
_entity.type
_entity.pdbx_description
1 polymer ?
#
loop_
_entity_poly.entity_id
_entity_poly.type
_entity_poly.pdbx_seq_one_letter_code
_entity_poly.pdbx_strand_id
1 'polypeptide(L)'
;MSIFLNDIINSIGKDANSMEIQQNFHLFSCKGVISTPNENIGTDLKKILNIAKDNSTYILVSLKNGFNDSFKFSTDSFDTFEEKAENFFNDFDSDEVTHFEIESTNWNKLCIFDLSKFSDFLESQTLEDQLKSWSEYLQNGKIVVHIFESFSTISNQFFYFQSIYPNFKVDELNKWKSEYDRENILQEKIDCRDKVGHFVNADHYSFIPEFFDFKEEFFLAAHFNYLKSIFNLIFLSDHSKIFENSLSFKIKGYKTLKCNLDNKLPSSVESEITALYEWVYGSGPFVDKIGIARNVISIHIKEENISTLEIGTCHSAQSGYDLYLKDNVKQYIEVKNKIADVLYTQSEKASGIVKDMFTMFKTSMWTFLSFFLMSFLVKVIEKKTELKSLDQILNFNLATSVIGFSLIIISIFYLIFARKEVSDETKRLNNKYMEIENRYKDLLNEKDLQKILTQSNVDGRSAQEIEIAYINEKKSLYTQYWILIIVVLIGVLLIPYYNKIGDFLASLIN
;
A
#
# COMPACT_ATOMS: atom_id res chain seq x y z
N MET A 1 -27.63 -37.02 -21.75
CA MET A 1 -27.35 -38.14 -20.85
C MET A 1 -25.89 -38.52 -21.02
N SER A 2 -25.14 -38.45 -19.92
CA SER A 2 -23.73 -38.78 -19.81
C SER A 2 -23.33 -40.05 -20.55
N ILE A 3 -22.17 -40.05 -21.21
CA ILE A 3 -21.61 -41.25 -21.87
C ILE A 3 -21.39 -42.35 -20.84
N PHE A 4 -20.84 -42.00 -19.67
CA PHE A 4 -20.66 -42.95 -18.58
C PHE A 4 -21.98 -43.54 -18.09
N LEU A 5 -23.01 -42.71 -17.91
CA LEU A 5 -24.32 -43.17 -17.46
C LEU A 5 -24.97 -44.08 -18.51
N ASN A 6 -24.88 -43.72 -19.81
CA ASN A 6 -25.36 -44.56 -20.90
C ASN A 6 -24.64 -45.90 -20.93
N ASP A 7 -23.33 -45.92 -20.73
CA ASP A 7 -22.56 -47.16 -20.72
C ASP A 7 -22.93 -48.05 -19.52
N ILE A 8 -23.12 -47.47 -18.33
CA ILE A 8 -23.66 -48.22 -17.18
C ILE A 8 -25.04 -48.78 -17.51
N ILE A 9 -25.96 -47.96 -18.02
CA ILE A 9 -27.32 -48.39 -18.35
C ILE A 9 -27.30 -49.52 -19.39
N ASN A 10 -26.50 -49.38 -20.45
CA ASN A 10 -26.34 -50.41 -21.48
C ASN A 10 -25.72 -51.70 -20.91
N SER A 11 -24.85 -51.59 -19.91
CA SER A 11 -24.25 -52.76 -19.25
C SER A 11 -25.24 -53.52 -18.37
N ILE A 12 -26.28 -52.86 -17.84
CA ILE A 12 -27.32 -53.51 -17.03
C ILE A 12 -28.51 -53.99 -17.85
N GLY A 13 -28.85 -53.34 -18.97
CA GLY A 13 -29.95 -53.77 -19.83
C GLY A 13 -30.30 -52.79 -20.96
N LYS A 14 -31.30 -53.14 -21.76
CA LYS A 14 -31.80 -52.30 -22.86
C LYS A 14 -33.18 -51.71 -22.55
N ASP A 15 -33.56 -50.72 -23.36
CA ASP A 15 -34.87 -50.05 -23.35
C ASP A 15 -35.18 -49.41 -22.00
N ALA A 16 -34.23 -48.60 -21.51
CA ALA A 16 -34.38 -47.85 -20.27
C ALA A 16 -35.45 -46.75 -20.43
N ASN A 17 -36.50 -46.82 -19.61
CA ASN A 17 -37.61 -45.87 -19.58
C ASN A 17 -37.71 -45.18 -18.22
N SER A 18 -38.38 -44.01 -18.18
CA SER A 18 -38.69 -43.24 -16.96
C SER A 18 -37.47 -42.97 -16.06
N MET A 19 -36.44 -42.33 -16.60
CA MET A 19 -35.22 -42.03 -15.84
C MET A 19 -35.38 -40.77 -14.97
N GLU A 20 -35.14 -40.92 -13.68
CA GLU A 20 -35.08 -39.84 -12.71
C GLU A 20 -33.62 -39.66 -12.27
N ILE A 21 -33.05 -38.48 -12.55
CA ILE A 21 -31.66 -38.15 -12.23
C ILE A 21 -31.64 -37.03 -11.20
N GLN A 22 -30.92 -37.26 -10.11
CA GLN A 22 -30.61 -36.28 -9.07
C GLN A 22 -29.09 -36.14 -8.97
N GLN A 23 -28.60 -34.90 -8.97
CA GLN A 23 -27.18 -34.57 -8.84
C GLN A 23 -27.04 -33.35 -7.93
N ASN A 24 -26.18 -33.42 -6.92
CA ASN A 24 -25.75 -32.29 -6.10
C ASN A 24 -24.24 -32.38 -5.80
N PHE A 25 -23.73 -31.65 -4.80
CA PHE A 25 -22.31 -31.68 -4.44
C PHE A 25 -21.82 -32.99 -3.79
N HIS A 26 -22.69 -33.77 -3.17
CA HIS A 26 -22.32 -34.93 -2.35
C HIS A 26 -22.99 -36.25 -2.77
N LEU A 27 -23.99 -36.18 -3.64
CA LEU A 27 -24.84 -37.27 -4.06
C LEU A 27 -25.12 -37.17 -5.56
N PHE A 28 -25.00 -38.32 -6.21
CA PHE A 28 -25.60 -38.60 -7.49
C PHE A 28 -26.52 -39.83 -7.34
N SER A 29 -27.72 -39.74 -7.90
CA SER A 29 -28.67 -40.85 -7.99
C SER A 29 -29.33 -40.87 -9.37
N CYS A 30 -29.37 -42.02 -10.02
CA CYS A 30 -30.13 -42.25 -11.24
C CYS A 30 -31.01 -43.49 -11.06
N LYS A 31 -32.32 -43.32 -11.21
CA LYS A 31 -33.31 -44.39 -11.08
C LYS A 31 -34.05 -44.57 -12.38
N GLY A 32 -34.40 -45.80 -12.69
CA GLY A 32 -35.21 -46.08 -13.86
C GLY A 32 -35.60 -47.54 -13.94
N VAL A 33 -36.14 -47.88 -15.10
CA VAL A 33 -36.63 -49.23 -15.40
C VAL A 33 -35.98 -49.71 -16.69
N ILE A 34 -35.50 -50.96 -16.70
CA ILE A 34 -35.04 -51.65 -17.89
C ILE A 34 -36.00 -52.78 -18.25
N SER A 35 -36.21 -52.97 -19.56
CA SER A 35 -37.15 -53.98 -20.07
C SER A 35 -36.47 -55.34 -20.28
N THR A 36 -35.18 -55.33 -20.63
CA THR A 36 -34.39 -56.56 -20.83
C THR A 36 -33.01 -56.42 -20.18
N PRO A 37 -32.74 -57.12 -19.06
CA PRO A 37 -31.41 -57.13 -18.45
C PRO A 37 -30.35 -57.74 -19.37
N ASN A 38 -29.11 -57.26 -19.26
CA ASN A 38 -27.97 -57.78 -20.01
C ASN A 38 -27.44 -59.06 -19.35
N GLU A 39 -27.39 -60.17 -20.09
CA GLU A 39 -26.85 -61.45 -19.59
C GLU A 39 -25.39 -61.35 -19.11
N ASN A 40 -24.60 -60.41 -19.65
CA ASN A 40 -23.19 -60.22 -19.31
C ASN A 40 -22.93 -59.14 -18.25
N ILE A 41 -23.97 -58.76 -17.49
CA ILE A 41 -23.97 -57.62 -16.55
C ILE A 41 -22.75 -57.56 -15.63
N GLY A 42 -22.34 -58.69 -15.03
CA GLY A 42 -21.19 -58.74 -14.12
C GLY A 42 -19.88 -58.31 -14.81
N THR A 43 -19.63 -58.79 -16.02
CA THR A 43 -18.40 -58.48 -16.77
C THR A 43 -18.41 -57.06 -17.34
N ASP A 44 -19.54 -56.59 -17.86
CA ASP A 44 -19.65 -55.28 -18.49
C ASP A 44 -19.66 -54.15 -17.46
N LEU A 45 -20.38 -54.31 -16.34
CA LEU A 45 -20.30 -53.37 -15.22
C LEU A 45 -18.89 -53.29 -14.65
N LYS A 46 -18.21 -54.44 -14.49
CA LYS A 46 -16.84 -54.47 -13.95
C LYS A 46 -15.87 -53.67 -14.81
N LYS A 47 -15.97 -53.75 -16.14
CA LYS A 47 -15.13 -52.95 -17.06
C LYS A 47 -15.35 -51.45 -16.88
N ILE A 48 -16.60 -51.00 -16.80
CA ILE A 48 -16.95 -49.58 -16.71
C ILE A 48 -16.59 -49.02 -15.32
N LEU A 49 -16.98 -49.72 -14.26
CA LEU A 49 -16.74 -49.28 -12.89
C LEU A 49 -15.26 -49.31 -12.50
N ASN A 50 -14.40 -50.07 -13.20
CA ASN A 50 -12.97 -50.08 -12.92
C ASN A 50 -12.33 -48.69 -13.06
N ILE A 51 -12.80 -47.89 -14.02
CA ILE A 51 -12.34 -46.51 -14.20
C ILE A 51 -12.72 -45.63 -12.99
N ALA A 52 -13.89 -45.83 -12.40
CA ALA A 52 -14.30 -45.12 -11.19
C ALA A 52 -13.51 -45.56 -9.96
N LYS A 53 -13.23 -46.87 -9.84
CA LYS A 53 -12.42 -47.45 -8.76
C LYS A 53 -11.00 -46.91 -8.74
N ASP A 54 -10.34 -46.86 -9.90
CA ASP A 54 -8.98 -46.31 -10.02
C ASP A 54 -8.90 -44.82 -9.59
N ASN A 55 -10.04 -44.13 -9.64
CA ASN A 55 -10.19 -42.74 -9.22
C ASN A 55 -10.75 -42.57 -7.80
N SER A 56 -10.85 -43.64 -7.02
CA SER A 56 -11.41 -43.62 -5.66
C SER A 56 -12.83 -43.04 -5.59
N THR A 57 -13.63 -43.23 -6.65
CA THR A 57 -15.02 -42.79 -6.69
C THR A 57 -15.92 -43.98 -6.39
N TYR A 58 -16.70 -43.88 -5.31
CA TYR A 58 -17.64 -44.93 -4.93
C TYR A 58 -18.87 -44.92 -5.84
N ILE A 59 -19.23 -46.06 -6.43
CA ILE A 59 -20.46 -46.21 -7.21
C ILE A 59 -21.14 -47.51 -6.80
N LEU A 60 -22.45 -47.43 -6.58
CA LEU A 60 -23.34 -48.53 -6.28
C LEU A 60 -24.40 -48.64 -7.37
N VAL A 61 -24.54 -49.82 -7.96
CA VAL A 61 -25.62 -50.16 -8.89
C VAL A 61 -26.49 -51.22 -8.23
N SER A 62 -27.75 -50.91 -8.00
CA SER A 62 -28.74 -51.80 -7.42
C SER A 62 -29.76 -52.22 -8.48
N LEU A 63 -30.08 -53.50 -8.56
CA LEU A 63 -31.09 -54.06 -9.46
C LEU A 63 -32.15 -54.80 -8.66
N LYS A 64 -33.40 -54.61 -9.03
CA LYS A 64 -34.55 -55.29 -8.41
C LYS A 64 -35.55 -55.71 -9.46
N ASN A 65 -35.79 -57.01 -9.60
CA ASN A 65 -36.81 -57.57 -10.47
C ASN A 65 -38.04 -57.97 -9.63
N GLY A 66 -39.21 -57.39 -9.94
CA GLY A 66 -40.46 -57.65 -9.22
C GLY A 66 -40.37 -57.43 -7.69
N PHE A 67 -40.78 -58.45 -6.93
CA PHE A 67 -40.78 -58.44 -5.46
C PHE A 67 -39.50 -59.01 -4.81
N ASN A 68 -38.50 -59.39 -5.61
CA ASN A 68 -37.27 -60.01 -5.11
C ASN A 68 -36.37 -59.00 -4.38
N ASP A 69 -35.40 -59.53 -3.63
CA ASP A 69 -34.37 -58.70 -2.98
C ASP A 69 -33.48 -57.99 -4.02
N SER A 70 -32.90 -56.85 -3.63
CA SER A 70 -32.05 -56.08 -4.54
C SER A 70 -30.63 -56.61 -4.60
N PHE A 71 -30.13 -56.81 -5.82
CA PHE A 71 -28.76 -57.21 -6.10
C PHE A 71 -27.89 -55.96 -6.24
N LYS A 72 -26.80 -55.90 -5.47
CA LYS A 72 -25.97 -54.69 -5.32
C LYS A 72 -24.55 -54.90 -5.82
N PHE A 73 -24.17 -54.13 -6.82
CA PHE A 73 -22.84 -54.11 -7.44
C PHE A 73 -22.13 -52.82 -7.06
N SER A 74 -21.00 -52.88 -6.36
CA SER A 74 -20.26 -51.70 -5.93
C SER A 74 -18.80 -51.72 -6.32
N THR A 75 -18.17 -50.54 -6.43
CA THR A 75 -16.72 -50.37 -6.66
C THR A 75 -15.83 -51.10 -5.65
N ASP A 76 -16.37 -51.38 -4.46
CA ASP A 76 -15.65 -52.05 -3.38
C ASP A 76 -15.78 -53.58 -3.41
N SER A 77 -16.67 -54.15 -4.24
CA SER A 77 -17.03 -55.57 -4.21
C SER A 77 -16.89 -56.30 -5.56
N PHE A 78 -15.90 -55.89 -6.38
CA PHE A 78 -15.68 -56.42 -7.73
C PHE A 78 -15.49 -57.93 -7.84
N ASP A 79 -14.99 -58.58 -6.79
CA ASP A 79 -14.75 -60.03 -6.79
C ASP A 79 -16.05 -60.84 -6.76
N THR A 80 -17.15 -60.20 -6.32
CA THR A 80 -18.48 -60.83 -6.19
C THR A 80 -19.42 -60.54 -7.36
N PHE A 81 -18.97 -59.82 -8.39
CA PHE A 81 -19.86 -59.35 -9.46
C PHE A 81 -20.44 -60.49 -10.31
N GLU A 82 -19.63 -61.47 -10.69
CA GLU A 82 -20.09 -62.60 -11.51
C GLU A 82 -21.07 -63.47 -10.73
N GLU A 83 -20.76 -63.82 -9.48
CA GLU A 83 -21.66 -64.57 -8.58
C GLU A 83 -22.99 -63.84 -8.37
N LYS A 84 -22.97 -62.52 -8.12
CA LYS A 84 -24.19 -61.72 -7.97
C LYS A 84 -25.01 -61.64 -9.25
N ALA A 85 -24.36 -61.61 -10.41
CA ALA A 85 -25.03 -61.62 -11.70
C ALA A 85 -25.72 -62.97 -11.96
N GLU A 86 -25.05 -64.09 -11.70
CA GLU A 86 -25.64 -65.43 -11.81
C GLU A 86 -26.85 -65.58 -10.88
N ASN A 87 -26.72 -65.15 -9.62
CA ASN A 87 -27.82 -65.20 -8.66
C ASN A 87 -29.00 -64.30 -9.07
N PHE A 88 -28.74 -63.12 -9.64
CA PHE A 88 -29.80 -62.27 -10.16
C PHE A 88 -30.62 -62.97 -11.26
N PHE A 89 -29.96 -63.67 -12.19
CA PHE A 89 -30.64 -64.39 -13.27
C PHE A 89 -31.31 -65.69 -12.80
N ASN A 90 -30.81 -66.34 -11.74
CA ASN A 90 -31.49 -67.48 -11.12
C ASN A 90 -32.85 -67.08 -10.53
N ASP A 91 -32.94 -65.86 -10.00
CA ASP A 91 -34.17 -65.31 -9.40
C ASP A 91 -34.97 -64.43 -10.38
N PHE A 92 -34.60 -64.37 -11.67
CA PHE A 92 -35.22 -63.46 -12.63
C PHE A 92 -36.60 -63.95 -13.11
N ASP A 93 -37.61 -63.08 -12.98
CA ASP A 93 -38.93 -63.27 -13.58
C ASP A 93 -39.09 -62.38 -14.81
N SER A 94 -39.35 -63.01 -15.97
CA SER A 94 -39.51 -62.33 -17.26
C SER A 94 -40.80 -61.55 -17.38
N ASP A 95 -41.82 -61.86 -16.57
CA ASP A 95 -43.10 -61.15 -16.57
C ASP A 95 -43.05 -59.90 -15.68
N GLU A 96 -42.00 -59.76 -14.88
CA GLU A 96 -41.79 -58.66 -13.94
C GLU A 96 -40.83 -57.59 -14.48
N VAL A 97 -41.01 -56.37 -13.97
CA VAL A 97 -40.23 -55.21 -14.37
C VAL A 97 -38.95 -55.10 -13.53
N THR A 98 -37.82 -54.81 -14.19
CA THR A 98 -36.54 -54.62 -13.50
C THR A 98 -36.26 -53.15 -13.25
N HIS A 99 -36.22 -52.77 -11.98
CA HIS A 99 -35.84 -51.44 -11.52
C HIS A 99 -34.34 -51.39 -11.29
N PHE A 100 -33.72 -50.27 -11.67
CA PHE A 100 -32.33 -50.00 -11.35
C PHE A 100 -32.18 -48.69 -10.58
N GLU A 101 -31.15 -48.64 -9.76
CA GLU A 101 -30.74 -47.46 -9.00
C GLU A 101 -29.22 -47.39 -8.99
N ILE A 102 -28.67 -46.30 -9.51
CA ILE A 102 -27.24 -46.00 -9.53
C ILE A 102 -27.01 -44.88 -8.53
N GLU A 103 -26.17 -45.10 -7.52
CA GLU A 103 -25.84 -44.11 -6.50
C GLU A 103 -24.34 -43.91 -6.39
N SER A 104 -23.94 -42.67 -6.13
CA SER A 104 -22.57 -42.30 -5.81
C SER A 104 -22.56 -41.22 -4.73
N THR A 105 -21.78 -41.43 -3.67
CA THR A 105 -21.71 -40.53 -2.50
C THR A 105 -20.29 -40.45 -1.91
N ASN A 106 -20.10 -39.56 -0.94
CA ASN A 106 -18.88 -39.43 -0.13
C ASN A 106 -17.61 -39.18 -0.95
N TRP A 107 -17.65 -38.19 -1.84
CA TRP A 107 -16.54 -37.92 -2.73
C TRP A 107 -15.45 -37.07 -2.08
N ASN A 108 -14.19 -37.52 -2.17
CA ASN A 108 -13.02 -36.71 -1.78
C ASN A 108 -12.77 -35.53 -2.73
N LYS A 109 -13.25 -35.64 -3.97
CA LYS A 109 -13.21 -34.61 -5.02
C LYS A 109 -14.60 -34.50 -5.60
N LEU A 110 -15.03 -33.30 -5.98
CA LEU A 110 -16.35 -33.12 -6.57
C LEU A 110 -16.49 -33.97 -7.84
N CYS A 111 -17.54 -34.80 -7.91
CA CYS A 111 -17.84 -35.63 -9.05
C CYS A 111 -19.15 -35.18 -9.69
N ILE A 112 -19.13 -34.90 -10.99
CA ILE A 112 -20.31 -34.48 -11.74
C ILE A 112 -20.62 -35.55 -12.78
N PHE A 113 -21.74 -36.23 -12.59
CA PHE A 113 -22.19 -37.31 -13.47
C PHE A 113 -23.10 -36.84 -14.59
N ASP A 114 -23.90 -35.79 -14.36
CA ASP A 114 -24.74 -35.14 -15.35
C ASP A 114 -24.60 -33.61 -15.25
N LEU A 115 -24.11 -32.98 -16.31
CA LEU A 115 -23.81 -31.54 -16.32
C LEU A 115 -25.08 -30.69 -16.21
N SER A 116 -26.16 -31.10 -16.87
CA SER A 116 -27.43 -30.36 -16.86
C SER A 116 -28.06 -30.38 -15.48
N LYS A 117 -28.10 -31.56 -14.84
CA LYS A 117 -28.70 -31.70 -13.50
C LYS A 117 -27.88 -31.02 -12.42
N PHE A 118 -26.56 -30.96 -12.56
CA PHE A 118 -25.72 -30.18 -11.67
C PHE A 118 -25.99 -28.68 -11.81
N SER A 119 -26.15 -28.17 -13.04
CA SER A 119 -26.54 -26.77 -13.27
C SER A 119 -27.92 -26.46 -12.69
N ASP A 120 -28.92 -27.30 -12.95
CA ASP A 120 -30.27 -27.17 -12.39
C ASP A 120 -30.22 -27.12 -10.85
N PHE A 121 -29.42 -28.00 -10.25
CA PHE A 121 -29.21 -28.02 -8.80
C PHE A 121 -28.57 -26.73 -8.30
N LEU A 122 -27.47 -26.27 -8.91
CA LEU A 122 -26.81 -25.03 -8.51
C LEU A 122 -27.78 -23.84 -8.56
N GLU A 123 -28.55 -23.71 -9.63
CA GLU A 123 -29.54 -22.64 -9.79
C GLU A 123 -30.65 -22.68 -8.74
N SER A 124 -30.95 -23.85 -8.16
CA SER A 124 -31.92 -24.00 -7.08
C SER A 124 -31.41 -23.58 -5.69
N GLN A 125 -30.09 -23.45 -5.51
CA GLN A 125 -29.47 -23.15 -4.22
C GLN A 125 -29.29 -21.64 -4.00
N THR A 126 -29.22 -21.24 -2.73
CA THR A 126 -28.85 -19.86 -2.38
C THR A 126 -27.36 -19.61 -2.64
N LEU A 127 -26.96 -18.35 -2.86
CA LEU A 127 -25.55 -17.96 -2.97
C LEU A 127 -24.72 -18.46 -1.78
N GLU A 128 -25.26 -18.38 -0.56
CA GLU A 128 -24.60 -18.86 0.65
C GLU A 128 -24.35 -20.37 0.62
N ASP A 129 -25.37 -21.17 0.26
CA ASP A 129 -25.25 -22.63 0.17
C ASP A 129 -24.29 -23.05 -0.95
N GLN A 130 -24.31 -22.34 -2.09
CA GLN A 130 -23.37 -22.55 -3.19
C GLN A 130 -21.93 -22.33 -2.73
N LEU A 131 -21.64 -21.20 -2.08
CA LEU A 131 -20.30 -20.87 -1.61
C LEU A 131 -19.79 -21.83 -0.53
N LYS A 132 -20.67 -22.19 0.41
CA LYS A 132 -20.36 -23.20 1.42
C LYS A 132 -19.98 -24.53 0.78
N SER A 133 -20.79 -24.99 -0.17
CA SER A 133 -20.51 -26.25 -0.89
C SER A 133 -19.19 -26.20 -1.65
N TRP A 134 -18.88 -25.10 -2.34
CA TRP A 134 -17.59 -24.93 -2.98
C TRP A 134 -16.42 -24.90 -1.98
N SER A 135 -16.59 -24.24 -0.82
CA SER A 135 -15.55 -24.15 0.21
C SER A 135 -15.23 -25.49 0.85
N GLU A 136 -16.19 -26.41 0.97
CA GLU A 136 -15.94 -27.76 1.49
C GLU A 136 -14.97 -28.58 0.60
N TYR A 137 -14.93 -28.27 -0.70
CA TYR A 137 -13.99 -28.90 -1.65
C TYR A 137 -12.66 -28.17 -1.79
N LEU A 138 -12.48 -27.04 -1.09
CA LEU A 138 -11.24 -26.27 -1.13
C LEU A 138 -10.15 -26.94 -0.27
N GLN A 139 -9.16 -27.53 -0.91
CA GLN A 139 -8.03 -28.18 -0.24
C GLN A 139 -6.71 -27.55 -0.70
N ASN A 140 -5.93 -26.98 0.23
CA ASN A 140 -4.61 -26.39 -0.05
C ASN A 140 -4.67 -25.36 -1.21
N GLY A 141 -5.72 -24.53 -1.21
CA GLY A 141 -5.99 -23.55 -2.27
C GLY A 141 -6.39 -24.15 -3.62
N LYS A 142 -6.90 -25.39 -3.67
CA LYS A 142 -7.23 -26.10 -4.92
C LYS A 142 -8.63 -26.70 -4.85
N ILE A 143 -9.34 -26.67 -5.97
CA ILE A 143 -10.58 -27.44 -6.18
C ILE A 143 -10.41 -28.28 -7.45
N VAL A 144 -10.63 -29.58 -7.33
CA VAL A 144 -10.57 -30.53 -8.45
C VAL A 144 -11.95 -31.10 -8.67
N VAL A 145 -12.43 -31.01 -9.91
CA VAL A 145 -13.75 -31.47 -10.33
C VAL A 145 -13.57 -32.56 -11.39
N HIS A 146 -14.08 -33.74 -11.09
CA HIS A 146 -14.12 -34.88 -11.99
C HIS A 146 -15.48 -34.92 -12.70
N ILE A 147 -15.46 -34.99 -14.03
CA ILE A 147 -16.66 -35.04 -14.85
C ILE A 147 -16.75 -36.42 -15.51
N PHE A 148 -17.91 -37.05 -15.45
CA PHE A 148 -18.17 -38.35 -16.11
C PHE A 148 -18.87 -38.20 -17.47
N GLU A 149 -19.09 -36.97 -17.93
CA GLU A 149 -19.53 -36.66 -19.29
C GLU A 149 -18.36 -36.31 -20.23
N SER A 150 -18.64 -36.26 -21.54
CA SER A 150 -17.69 -35.72 -22.51
C SER A 150 -17.44 -34.23 -22.23
N PHE A 151 -16.23 -33.91 -21.78
CA PHE A 151 -15.86 -32.55 -21.40
C PHE A 151 -14.38 -32.30 -21.68
N SER A 152 -14.08 -31.19 -22.34
CA SER A 152 -12.71 -30.74 -22.53
C SER A 152 -12.14 -30.24 -21.21
N THR A 153 -10.92 -30.64 -20.86
CA THR A 153 -10.23 -30.14 -19.67
C THR A 153 -10.19 -28.60 -19.68
N ILE A 154 -10.64 -27.98 -18.59
CA ILE A 154 -10.62 -26.53 -18.37
C ILE A 154 -10.02 -26.29 -16.98
N SER A 155 -9.11 -25.33 -16.87
CA SER A 155 -8.47 -25.02 -15.59
C SER A 155 -8.02 -23.58 -15.53
N ASN A 156 -8.03 -23.02 -14.33
CA ASN A 156 -7.29 -21.81 -14.01
C ASN A 156 -6.27 -22.14 -12.91
N GLN A 157 -5.75 -21.13 -12.22
CA GLN A 157 -4.79 -21.37 -11.15
C GLN A 157 -5.38 -22.20 -10.01
N PHE A 158 -6.65 -22.06 -9.64
CA PHE A 158 -7.23 -22.63 -8.41
C PHE A 158 -8.19 -23.81 -8.66
N PHE A 159 -8.83 -23.85 -9.81
CA PHE A 159 -9.78 -24.88 -10.23
C PHE A 159 -9.24 -25.72 -11.38
N TYR A 160 -9.55 -27.01 -11.34
CA TYR A 160 -9.23 -27.95 -12.41
C TYR A 160 -10.44 -28.85 -12.70
N PHE A 161 -11.00 -28.72 -13.90
CA PHE A 161 -12.09 -29.54 -14.42
C PHE A 161 -11.56 -30.50 -15.47
N GLN A 162 -11.86 -31.78 -15.31
CA GLN A 162 -11.44 -32.80 -16.27
C GLN A 162 -12.47 -33.92 -16.38
N SER A 163 -12.70 -34.36 -17.61
CA SER A 163 -13.41 -35.61 -17.86
C SER A 163 -12.53 -36.81 -17.48
N ILE A 164 -13.04 -37.69 -16.63
CA ILE A 164 -12.32 -38.90 -16.19
C ILE A 164 -12.76 -40.17 -16.93
N TYR A 165 -13.79 -40.07 -17.77
CA TYR A 165 -14.33 -41.16 -18.57
C TYR A 165 -14.45 -40.76 -20.05
N PRO A 166 -13.99 -41.57 -21.02
CA PRO A 166 -13.46 -42.93 -20.85
C PRO A 166 -11.98 -42.99 -20.46
N ASN A 167 -11.23 -41.90 -20.64
CA ASN A 167 -9.79 -41.87 -20.42
C ASN A 167 -9.40 -40.75 -19.43
N PHE A 168 -8.83 -41.13 -18.29
CA PHE A 168 -8.34 -40.18 -17.30
C PHE A 168 -6.88 -39.81 -17.55
N LYS A 169 -6.59 -38.52 -17.75
CA LYS A 169 -5.22 -38.02 -17.96
C LYS A 169 -4.60 -37.54 -16.63
N VAL A 170 -4.14 -38.48 -15.83
CA VAL A 170 -3.57 -38.24 -14.48
C VAL A 170 -2.37 -37.28 -14.52
N ASP A 171 -1.52 -37.39 -15.55
CA ASP A 171 -0.27 -36.63 -15.65
C ASP A 171 -0.50 -35.11 -15.78
N GLU A 172 -1.53 -34.71 -16.53
CA GLU A 172 -1.91 -33.29 -16.69
C GLU A 172 -2.35 -32.69 -15.35
N LEU A 173 -3.15 -33.43 -14.57
CA LEU A 173 -3.58 -33.02 -13.22
C LEU A 173 -2.40 -32.89 -12.25
N ASN A 174 -1.48 -33.86 -12.25
CA ASN A 174 -0.32 -33.83 -11.36
C ASN A 174 0.61 -32.66 -11.67
N LYS A 175 0.82 -32.38 -12.97
CA LYS A 175 1.57 -31.20 -13.41
C LYS A 175 0.93 -29.92 -12.86
N TRP A 176 -0.38 -29.71 -13.10
CA TRP A 176 -1.12 -28.54 -12.62
C TRP A 176 -1.03 -28.37 -11.11
N LYS A 177 -1.15 -29.46 -10.33
CA LYS A 177 -1.04 -29.42 -8.87
C LYS A 177 0.28 -28.87 -8.36
N SER A 178 1.37 -29.06 -9.10
CA SER A 178 2.74 -28.67 -8.73
C SER A 178 3.16 -27.28 -9.24
N GLU A 179 2.38 -26.69 -10.14
CA GLU A 179 2.79 -25.51 -10.92
C GLU A 179 2.81 -24.19 -10.14
N TYR A 180 2.01 -24.09 -9.07
CA TYR A 180 1.80 -22.83 -8.36
C TYR A 180 1.81 -23.01 -6.85
N ASP A 181 2.41 -22.02 -6.19
CA ASP A 181 2.37 -21.81 -4.75
C ASP A 181 1.06 -21.09 -4.35
N ARG A 182 -0.05 -21.82 -4.44
CA ARG A 182 -1.40 -21.27 -4.31
C ARG A 182 -1.71 -20.78 -2.91
N GLU A 183 -1.20 -21.44 -1.88
CA GLU A 183 -1.45 -21.06 -0.49
C GLU A 183 -0.85 -19.69 -0.20
N ASN A 184 0.39 -19.45 -0.62
CA ASN A 184 1.02 -18.14 -0.42
C ASN A 184 0.31 -17.04 -1.21
N ILE A 185 -0.03 -17.29 -2.48
CA ILE A 185 -0.78 -16.32 -3.30
C ILE A 185 -2.15 -16.01 -2.70
N LEU A 186 -2.84 -17.05 -2.21
CA LEU A 186 -4.13 -16.92 -1.56
C LEU A 186 -4.02 -16.07 -0.29
N GLN A 187 -3.07 -16.40 0.58
CA GLN A 187 -2.87 -15.69 1.84
C GLN A 187 -2.47 -14.24 1.60
N GLU A 188 -1.57 -13.96 0.66
CA GLU A 188 -1.16 -12.58 0.31
C GLU A 188 -2.36 -11.72 -0.10
N LYS A 189 -3.26 -12.26 -0.93
CA LYS A 189 -4.46 -11.56 -1.39
C LYS A 189 -5.48 -11.36 -0.27
N ILE A 190 -5.69 -12.37 0.57
CA ILE A 190 -6.56 -12.29 1.75
C ILE A 190 -6.02 -11.23 2.73
N ASP A 191 -4.72 -11.25 3.03
CA ASP A 191 -4.07 -10.27 3.90
C ASP A 191 -4.24 -8.84 3.36
N CYS A 192 -4.13 -8.66 2.04
CA CYS A 192 -4.39 -7.37 1.41
C CYS A 192 -5.84 -6.91 1.64
N ARG A 193 -6.84 -7.78 1.43
CA ARG A 193 -8.26 -7.49 1.69
C ARG A 193 -8.47 -7.09 3.14
N ASP A 194 -8.00 -7.91 4.08
CA ASP A 194 -8.27 -7.76 5.51
C ASP A 194 -7.56 -6.54 6.12
N LYS A 195 -6.48 -6.06 5.48
CA LYS A 195 -5.81 -4.80 5.85
C LYS A 195 -6.67 -3.56 5.58
N VAL A 196 -7.56 -3.59 4.58
CA VAL A 196 -8.28 -2.40 4.10
C VAL A 196 -9.80 -2.55 4.11
N GLY A 197 -10.33 -3.72 4.45
CA GLY A 197 -11.76 -4.00 4.48
C GLY A 197 -12.10 -5.11 5.48
N HIS A 198 -13.39 -5.23 5.80
CA HIS A 198 -13.91 -6.24 6.71
C HIS A 198 -14.99 -7.09 6.02
N PHE A 199 -14.65 -8.33 5.69
CA PHE A 199 -15.60 -9.29 5.15
C PHE A 199 -16.14 -10.19 6.27
N VAL A 200 -17.43 -10.05 6.58
CA VAL A 200 -18.07 -10.76 7.72
C VAL A 200 -17.97 -12.27 7.60
N ASN A 201 -18.02 -12.81 6.39
CA ASN A 201 -17.97 -14.24 6.14
C ASN A 201 -16.55 -14.75 5.83
N ALA A 202 -15.50 -13.98 6.14
CA ALA A 202 -14.10 -14.33 5.83
C ALA A 202 -13.67 -15.70 6.39
N ASP A 203 -14.13 -16.05 7.60
CA ASP A 203 -13.82 -17.33 8.23
C ASP A 203 -14.46 -18.54 7.52
N HIS A 204 -15.53 -18.30 6.76
CA HIS A 204 -16.27 -19.35 6.05
C HIS A 204 -15.84 -19.46 4.59
N TYR A 205 -15.49 -18.33 3.96
CA TYR A 205 -15.22 -18.24 2.53
C TYR A 205 -13.87 -17.57 2.27
N SER A 206 -12.85 -18.39 2.02
CA SER A 206 -11.49 -17.95 1.70
C SER A 206 -11.25 -17.72 0.21
N PHE A 207 -12.28 -17.45 -0.59
CA PHE A 207 -12.11 -17.24 -2.02
C PHE A 207 -11.60 -15.83 -2.36
N ILE A 208 -10.91 -15.74 -3.49
CA ILE A 208 -10.46 -14.51 -4.14
C ILE A 208 -11.01 -14.46 -5.58
N PRO A 209 -11.12 -13.29 -6.23
CA PRO A 209 -11.68 -13.20 -7.57
C PRO A 209 -11.06 -14.15 -8.60
N GLU A 210 -9.75 -14.40 -8.48
CA GLU A 210 -8.97 -15.29 -9.35
C GLU A 210 -9.42 -16.75 -9.31
N PHE A 211 -10.16 -17.20 -8.29
CA PHE A 211 -10.80 -18.53 -8.30
C PHE A 211 -11.78 -18.69 -9.44
N PHE A 212 -12.50 -17.62 -9.76
CA PHE A 212 -13.61 -17.64 -10.69
C PHE A 212 -13.26 -17.03 -12.05
N ASP A 213 -11.97 -16.76 -12.29
CA ASP A 213 -11.48 -16.22 -13.54
C ASP A 213 -11.19 -17.35 -14.54
N PHE A 214 -12.07 -17.51 -15.51
CA PHE A 214 -11.94 -18.47 -16.61
C PHE A 214 -11.99 -17.75 -17.95
N LYS A 215 -11.08 -18.12 -18.86
CA LYS A 215 -11.01 -17.52 -20.20
C LYS A 215 -11.93 -18.25 -21.17
N GLU A 216 -12.08 -19.55 -20.96
CA GLU A 216 -12.91 -20.44 -21.76
C GLU A 216 -14.37 -20.38 -21.30
N GLU A 217 -15.29 -20.38 -22.27
CA GLU A 217 -16.72 -20.52 -21.99
C GLU A 217 -17.07 -21.99 -21.73
N PHE A 218 -17.84 -22.25 -20.67
CA PHE A 218 -18.28 -23.59 -20.27
C PHE A 218 -19.56 -23.52 -19.44
N PHE A 219 -20.12 -24.67 -19.07
CA PHE A 219 -21.44 -24.76 -18.44
C PHE A 219 -21.60 -23.96 -17.13
N LEU A 220 -20.52 -23.63 -16.41
CA LEU A 220 -20.55 -22.77 -15.21
C LEU A 220 -20.02 -21.35 -15.43
N ALA A 221 -19.64 -20.96 -16.65
CA ALA A 221 -19.02 -19.66 -16.91
C ALA A 221 -19.88 -18.49 -16.39
N ALA A 222 -21.19 -18.53 -16.63
CA ALA A 222 -22.11 -17.49 -16.18
C ALA A 222 -22.31 -17.46 -14.65
N HIS A 223 -22.12 -18.59 -13.96
CA HIS A 223 -22.14 -18.69 -12.50
C HIS A 223 -20.84 -18.15 -11.90
N PHE A 224 -19.68 -18.54 -12.47
CA PHE A 224 -18.38 -18.08 -12.00
C PHE A 224 -18.13 -16.59 -12.27
N ASN A 225 -18.59 -16.04 -13.39
CA ASN A 225 -18.55 -14.59 -13.62
C ASN A 225 -19.35 -13.81 -12.56
N TYR A 226 -20.50 -14.35 -12.13
CA TYR A 226 -21.27 -13.78 -11.03
C TYR A 226 -20.51 -13.84 -9.71
N LEU A 227 -19.91 -14.98 -9.36
CA LEU A 227 -19.08 -15.10 -8.15
C LEU A 227 -17.84 -14.19 -8.21
N LYS A 228 -17.17 -14.07 -9.36
CA LYS A 228 -16.06 -13.14 -9.60
C LYS A 228 -16.48 -11.70 -9.29
N SER A 229 -17.65 -11.29 -9.77
CA SER A 229 -18.22 -9.97 -9.48
C SER A 229 -18.47 -9.74 -7.99
N ILE A 230 -19.02 -10.74 -7.29
CA ILE A 230 -19.24 -10.71 -5.83
C ILE A 230 -17.92 -10.51 -5.09
N PHE A 231 -16.89 -11.31 -5.42
CA PHE A 231 -15.59 -11.21 -4.76
C PHE A 231 -14.81 -9.94 -5.12
N ASN A 232 -14.91 -9.44 -6.36
CA ASN A 232 -14.36 -8.13 -6.70
C ASN A 232 -14.97 -7.03 -5.82
N LEU A 233 -16.28 -7.04 -5.63
CA LEU A 233 -16.96 -6.06 -4.77
C LEU A 233 -16.59 -6.21 -3.30
N ILE A 234 -16.42 -7.44 -2.80
CA ILE A 234 -15.90 -7.69 -1.44
C ILE A 234 -14.53 -7.03 -1.27
N PHE A 235 -13.62 -7.21 -2.22
CA PHE A 235 -12.27 -6.63 -2.19
C PHE A 235 -12.28 -5.10 -2.34
N LEU A 236 -13.24 -4.53 -3.07
CA LEU A 236 -13.35 -3.08 -3.24
C LEU A 236 -14.04 -2.38 -2.07
N SER A 237 -14.72 -3.11 -1.19
CA SER A 237 -15.56 -2.56 -0.11
C SER A 237 -14.82 -2.39 1.21
N ASP A 238 -15.28 -1.44 2.04
CA ASP A 238 -14.82 -1.30 3.42
C ASP A 238 -15.44 -2.36 4.34
N HIS A 239 -16.68 -2.73 4.05
CA HIS A 239 -17.40 -3.76 4.76
C HIS A 239 -18.29 -4.53 3.82
N SER A 240 -18.32 -5.85 3.92
CA SER A 240 -19.15 -6.73 3.09
C SER A 240 -19.69 -7.91 3.90
N LYS A 241 -20.87 -8.37 3.52
CA LYS A 241 -21.54 -9.53 4.10
C LYS A 241 -22.34 -10.24 3.02
N ILE A 242 -22.18 -11.54 2.92
CA ILE A 242 -23.08 -12.41 2.15
C ILE A 242 -24.14 -12.94 3.11
N PHE A 243 -25.39 -12.88 2.67
CA PHE A 243 -26.52 -13.44 3.40
C PHE A 243 -27.57 -13.92 2.41
N GLU A 244 -27.94 -15.21 2.51
CA GLU A 244 -28.87 -15.88 1.60
C GLU A 244 -28.43 -15.72 0.14
N ASN A 245 -29.17 -14.94 -0.67
CA ASN A 245 -28.90 -14.75 -2.08
C ASN A 245 -28.30 -13.38 -2.43
N SER A 246 -27.83 -12.63 -1.43
CA SER A 246 -27.38 -11.24 -1.64
C SER A 246 -26.03 -10.94 -1.00
N LEU A 247 -25.25 -10.10 -1.68
CA LEU A 247 -24.10 -9.42 -1.13
C LEU A 247 -24.54 -8.02 -0.68
N SER A 248 -24.48 -7.77 0.63
CA SER A 248 -24.59 -6.42 1.18
C SER A 248 -23.20 -5.84 1.42
N PHE A 249 -22.95 -4.64 0.92
CA PHE A 249 -21.64 -4.01 1.05
C PHE A 249 -21.68 -2.50 1.21
N LYS A 250 -20.62 -1.98 1.82
CA LYS A 250 -20.46 -0.56 2.16
C LYS A 250 -19.13 -0.06 1.65
N ILE A 251 -19.18 1.05 0.93
CA ILE A 251 -18.00 1.78 0.44
C ILE A 251 -18.03 3.18 1.06
N LYS A 252 -16.95 3.54 1.76
CA LYS A 252 -16.74 4.85 2.37
C LYS A 252 -15.82 5.66 1.45
N GLY A 253 -16.42 6.32 0.46
CA GLY A 253 -15.74 7.30 -0.37
C GLY A 253 -16.07 8.74 0.07
N TYR A 254 -16.23 9.65 -0.90
CA TYR A 254 -16.76 11.00 -0.68
C TYR A 254 -18.14 10.99 -0.04
N LYS A 255 -18.98 10.02 -0.45
CA LYS A 255 -20.19 9.62 0.28
C LYS A 255 -20.07 8.17 0.72
N THR A 256 -20.74 7.84 1.81
CA THR A 256 -20.91 6.45 2.23
C THR A 256 -22.01 5.82 1.39
N LEU A 257 -21.68 4.78 0.64
CA LEU A 257 -22.64 3.95 -0.10
C LEU A 257 -23.04 2.74 0.73
N LYS A 258 -24.31 2.34 0.67
CA LYS A 258 -24.79 1.06 1.18
C LYS A 258 -25.52 0.32 0.06
N CYS A 259 -24.80 -0.55 -0.62
CA CYS A 259 -25.31 -1.25 -1.78
C CYS A 259 -25.70 -2.68 -1.40
N ASN A 260 -26.68 -3.23 -2.11
CA ASN A 260 -26.98 -4.65 -2.12
C ASN A 260 -26.90 -5.16 -3.56
N LEU A 261 -26.33 -6.33 -3.75
CA LEU A 261 -26.30 -7.05 -5.02
C LEU A 261 -26.97 -8.41 -4.84
N ASP A 262 -28.10 -8.57 -5.50
CA ASP A 262 -28.97 -9.75 -5.48
C ASP A 262 -29.06 -10.44 -6.86
N ASN A 263 -28.50 -9.82 -7.89
CA ASN A 263 -28.56 -10.28 -9.28
C ASN A 263 -27.24 -10.07 -10.01
N LYS A 264 -27.12 -10.60 -11.23
CA LYS A 264 -25.96 -10.37 -12.09
C LYS A 264 -25.86 -8.89 -12.48
N LEU A 265 -24.63 -8.40 -12.58
CA LEU A 265 -24.35 -7.05 -13.04
C LEU A 265 -24.48 -6.97 -14.57
N PRO A 266 -24.78 -5.79 -15.13
CA PRO A 266 -24.55 -5.53 -16.54
C PRO A 266 -23.08 -5.78 -16.90
N SER A 267 -22.80 -6.40 -18.05
CA SER A 267 -21.44 -6.76 -18.46
C SER A 267 -20.46 -5.58 -18.52
N SER A 268 -20.96 -4.38 -18.86
CA SER A 268 -20.15 -3.15 -18.82
C SER A 268 -19.71 -2.79 -17.41
N VAL A 269 -20.58 -2.96 -16.41
CA VAL A 269 -20.30 -2.67 -15.00
C VAL A 269 -19.38 -3.74 -14.39
N GLU A 270 -19.62 -5.01 -14.72
CA GLU A 270 -18.74 -6.12 -14.34
C GLU A 270 -17.30 -5.89 -14.82
N SER A 271 -17.15 -5.42 -16.06
CA SER A 271 -15.84 -5.12 -16.66
C SER A 271 -15.13 -3.97 -15.92
N GLU A 272 -15.86 -2.90 -15.57
CA GLU A 272 -15.32 -1.78 -14.79
C GLU A 272 -14.89 -2.20 -13.38
N ILE A 273 -15.70 -3.01 -12.69
CA ILE A 273 -15.39 -3.52 -11.34
C ILE A 273 -14.16 -4.43 -11.37
N THR A 274 -14.07 -5.30 -12.38
CA THR A 274 -12.91 -6.17 -12.58
C THR A 274 -11.66 -5.33 -12.85
N ALA A 275 -11.74 -4.34 -13.73
CA ALA A 275 -10.61 -3.45 -14.03
C ALA A 275 -10.18 -2.63 -12.80
N LEU A 276 -11.13 -2.17 -11.97
CA LEU A 276 -10.84 -1.50 -10.71
C LEU A 276 -10.11 -2.43 -9.73
N TYR A 277 -10.60 -3.67 -9.56
CA TYR A 277 -9.96 -4.68 -8.72
C TYR A 277 -8.52 -4.94 -9.17
N GLU A 278 -8.33 -5.24 -10.46
CA GLU A 278 -7.02 -5.53 -11.06
C GLU A 278 -6.06 -4.34 -10.93
N TRP A 279 -6.56 -3.11 -11.10
CA TRP A 279 -5.73 -1.92 -10.96
C TRP A 279 -5.31 -1.67 -9.50
N VAL A 280 -6.24 -1.83 -8.54
CA VAL A 280 -5.99 -1.63 -7.11
C VAL A 280 -5.01 -2.67 -6.58
N TYR A 281 -5.28 -3.96 -6.83
CA TYR A 281 -4.53 -5.09 -6.27
C TYR A 281 -3.48 -5.68 -7.24
N GLY A 282 -3.19 -4.94 -8.31
CA GLY A 282 -2.04 -5.17 -9.18
C GLY A 282 -0.75 -4.64 -8.55
N SER A 283 0.07 -3.93 -9.32
CA SER A 283 1.35 -3.41 -8.86
C SER A 283 1.23 -2.09 -8.06
N GLY A 284 2.12 -1.84 -7.11
CA GLY A 284 2.21 -0.56 -6.39
C GLY A 284 1.43 -0.51 -5.06
N PRO A 285 1.30 0.68 -4.43
CA PRO A 285 0.73 0.81 -3.09
C PRO A 285 -0.80 0.67 -3.12
N PHE A 286 -1.29 -0.56 -2.95
CA PHE A 286 -2.72 -0.87 -3.02
C PHE A 286 -3.57 -0.09 -2.00
N VAL A 287 -3.03 0.26 -0.83
CA VAL A 287 -3.73 1.01 0.22
C VAL A 287 -4.16 2.41 -0.25
N ASP A 288 -3.29 3.10 -0.98
CA ASP A 288 -3.62 4.43 -1.54
C ASP A 288 -4.61 4.27 -2.70
N LYS A 289 -4.38 3.27 -3.56
CA LYS A 289 -5.23 3.00 -4.72
C LYS A 289 -6.66 2.63 -4.32
N ILE A 290 -6.85 1.77 -3.31
CA ILE A 290 -8.19 1.39 -2.86
C ILE A 290 -8.93 2.59 -2.27
N GLY A 291 -8.23 3.47 -1.54
CA GLY A 291 -8.82 4.71 -1.03
C GLY A 291 -9.34 5.61 -2.15
N ILE A 292 -8.55 5.77 -3.22
CA ILE A 292 -8.97 6.54 -4.41
C ILE A 292 -10.08 5.84 -5.19
N ALA A 293 -10.00 4.51 -5.38
CA ALA A 293 -11.04 3.73 -6.03
C ALA A 293 -12.39 3.91 -5.33
N ARG A 294 -12.44 3.77 -4.01
CA ARG A 294 -13.66 3.97 -3.19
C ARG A 294 -14.22 5.38 -3.34
N ASN A 295 -13.35 6.38 -3.35
CA ASN A 295 -13.75 7.77 -3.59
C ASN A 295 -14.40 7.95 -4.97
N VAL A 296 -13.76 7.45 -6.03
CA VAL A 296 -14.28 7.60 -7.41
C VAL A 296 -15.56 6.78 -7.61
N ILE A 297 -15.62 5.52 -7.14
CA ILE A 297 -16.84 4.70 -7.15
C ILE A 297 -17.98 5.46 -6.48
N SER A 298 -17.73 6.10 -5.33
CA SER A 298 -18.76 6.88 -4.62
C SER A 298 -19.29 8.07 -5.41
N ILE A 299 -18.54 8.64 -6.35
CA ILE A 299 -19.03 9.74 -7.19
C ILE A 299 -19.82 9.18 -8.38
N HIS A 300 -19.33 8.10 -8.98
CA HIS A 300 -19.80 7.57 -10.27
C HIS A 300 -20.98 6.60 -10.17
N ILE A 301 -21.55 6.44 -8.97
CA ILE A 301 -22.71 5.60 -8.70
C ILE A 301 -23.93 6.44 -8.36
N LYS A 302 -25.10 6.01 -8.86
CA LYS A 302 -26.40 6.64 -8.62
C LYS A 302 -27.22 5.77 -7.67
N GLU A 303 -27.96 6.43 -6.78
CA GLU A 303 -28.98 5.80 -5.92
C GLU A 303 -28.49 4.58 -5.11
N GLU A 304 -27.21 4.55 -4.72
CA GLU A 304 -26.60 3.42 -4.00
C GLU A 304 -26.78 2.05 -4.71
N ASN A 305 -26.90 2.08 -6.05
CA ASN A 305 -27.06 0.91 -6.89
C ASN A 305 -25.83 0.70 -7.76
N ILE A 306 -25.08 -0.37 -7.49
CA ILE A 306 -23.81 -0.66 -8.17
C ILE A 306 -23.98 -0.92 -9.68
N SER A 307 -25.14 -1.40 -10.10
CA SER A 307 -25.47 -1.59 -11.52
C SER A 307 -25.53 -0.27 -12.32
N THR A 308 -25.49 0.87 -11.64
CA THR A 308 -25.48 2.21 -12.26
C THR A 308 -24.08 2.81 -12.40
N LEU A 309 -23.03 2.08 -12.03
CA LEU A 309 -21.66 2.55 -12.09
C LEU A 309 -21.30 3.01 -13.51
N GLU A 310 -20.82 4.26 -13.63
CA GLU A 310 -20.50 4.84 -14.93
C GLU A 310 -19.26 4.18 -15.57
N ILE A 311 -19.32 3.95 -16.88
CA ILE A 311 -18.18 3.45 -17.66
C ILE A 311 -17.07 4.51 -17.65
N GLY A 312 -15.81 4.09 -17.48
CA GLY A 312 -14.66 4.97 -17.29
C GLY A 312 -14.34 5.26 -15.83
N THR A 313 -15.06 4.68 -14.86
CA THR A 313 -14.75 4.82 -13.42
C THR A 313 -13.34 4.35 -13.11
N CYS A 314 -12.88 3.22 -13.68
CA CYS A 314 -11.51 2.77 -13.50
C CYS A 314 -10.49 3.81 -14.01
N HIS A 315 -10.73 4.38 -15.19
CA HIS A 315 -9.87 5.42 -15.76
C HIS A 315 -9.85 6.70 -14.90
N SER A 316 -10.99 7.10 -14.34
CA SER A 316 -11.07 8.22 -13.40
C SER A 316 -10.33 7.94 -12.10
N ALA A 317 -10.34 6.70 -11.60
CA ALA A 317 -9.56 6.30 -10.42
C ALA A 317 -8.05 6.34 -10.71
N GLN A 318 -7.62 5.84 -11.87
CA GLN A 318 -6.23 5.94 -12.34
C GLN A 318 -5.77 7.40 -12.47
N SER A 319 -6.57 8.24 -13.14
CA SER A 319 -6.27 9.66 -13.27
C SER A 319 -6.26 10.39 -11.92
N GLY A 320 -7.16 10.02 -11.01
CA GLY A 320 -7.19 10.53 -9.64
C GLY A 320 -5.93 10.18 -8.85
N TYR A 321 -5.39 8.99 -9.04
CA TYR A 321 -4.12 8.57 -8.44
C TYR A 321 -2.92 9.32 -9.03
N ASP A 322 -2.90 9.56 -10.34
CA ASP A 322 -1.86 10.38 -10.97
C ASP A 322 -1.86 11.82 -10.45
N LEU A 323 -3.05 12.39 -10.21
CA LEU A 323 -3.19 13.71 -9.57
C LEU A 323 -2.72 13.70 -8.12
N TYR A 324 -3.11 12.69 -7.33
CA TYR A 324 -2.64 12.50 -5.96
C TYR A 324 -1.12 12.46 -5.87
N LEU A 325 -0.46 11.71 -6.76
CA LEU A 325 1.01 11.67 -6.81
C LEU A 325 1.62 13.04 -7.15
N LYS A 326 1.05 13.76 -8.13
CA LYS A 326 1.51 15.10 -8.52
C LYS A 326 1.34 16.12 -7.38
N ASP A 327 0.21 16.09 -6.69
CA ASP A 327 -0.08 16.99 -5.57
C ASP A 327 0.83 16.72 -4.38
N ASN A 328 1.11 15.46 -4.06
CA ASN A 328 2.07 15.09 -3.01
C ASN A 328 3.50 15.57 -3.35
N VAL A 329 3.94 15.43 -4.59
CA VAL A 329 5.23 15.96 -5.05
C VAL A 329 5.26 17.49 -4.96
N LYS A 330 4.17 18.16 -5.34
CA LYS A 330 4.05 19.62 -5.22
C LYS A 330 4.13 20.08 -3.77
N GLN A 331 3.41 19.44 -2.85
CA GLN A 331 3.47 19.72 -1.41
C GLN A 331 4.89 19.54 -0.85
N TYR A 332 5.59 18.47 -1.25
CA TYR A 332 6.98 18.26 -0.87
C TYR A 332 7.90 19.42 -1.35
N ILE A 333 7.75 19.86 -2.59
CA ILE A 333 8.50 21.01 -3.13
C ILE A 333 8.15 22.29 -2.37
N GLU A 334 6.88 22.52 -2.04
CA GLU A 334 6.43 23.69 -1.26
C GLU A 334 7.06 23.71 0.14
N VAL A 335 7.10 22.57 0.83
CA VAL A 335 7.79 22.44 2.13
C VAL A 335 9.27 22.76 1.98
N LYS A 336 9.94 22.22 0.97
CA LYS A 336 11.36 22.51 0.70
C LYS A 336 11.61 23.99 0.46
N ASN A 337 10.80 24.64 -0.38
CA ASN A 337 10.91 26.07 -0.66
C ASN A 337 10.66 26.90 0.59
N LYS A 338 9.69 26.50 1.44
CA LYS A 338 9.44 27.19 2.70
C LYS A 338 10.63 27.14 3.65
N ILE A 339 11.33 26.00 3.72
CA ILE A 339 12.57 25.89 4.49
C ILE A 339 13.62 26.84 3.91
N ALA A 340 13.82 26.84 2.59
CA ALA A 340 14.77 27.73 1.93
C ALA A 340 14.48 29.23 2.20
N ASP A 341 13.23 29.66 2.12
CA ASP A 341 12.81 31.04 2.45
C ASP A 341 13.15 31.41 3.90
N VAL A 342 12.90 30.49 4.83
CA VAL A 342 13.18 30.71 6.25
C VAL A 342 14.69 30.76 6.52
N LEU A 343 15.49 29.93 5.84
CA LEU A 343 16.96 29.97 5.90
C LEU A 343 17.49 31.28 5.33
N TYR A 344 16.98 31.74 4.18
CA TYR A 344 17.32 33.03 3.59
C TYR A 344 16.99 34.18 4.55
N THR A 345 15.80 34.16 5.16
CA THR A 345 15.40 35.16 6.17
C THR A 345 16.34 35.16 7.38
N GLN A 346 16.84 34.00 7.81
CA GLN A 346 17.81 33.92 8.90
C GLN A 346 19.20 34.43 8.47
N SER A 347 19.60 34.23 7.22
CA SER A 347 20.82 34.80 6.64
C SER A 347 20.76 36.33 6.58
N GLU A 348 19.62 36.91 6.20
CA GLU A 348 19.42 38.37 6.27
C GLU A 348 19.56 38.90 7.71
N LYS A 349 19.06 38.17 8.72
CA LYS A 349 19.25 38.53 10.13
C LYS A 349 20.72 38.44 10.56
N ALA A 350 21.45 37.42 10.12
CA ALA A 350 22.88 37.30 10.38
C ALA A 350 23.65 38.51 9.84
N SER A 351 23.32 38.92 8.61
CA SER A 351 23.84 40.16 8.00
C SER A 351 23.44 41.41 8.81
N GLY A 352 22.22 41.45 9.34
CA GLY A 352 21.73 42.49 10.25
C GLY A 352 22.59 42.61 11.52
N ILE A 353 22.86 41.48 12.20
CA ILE A 353 23.71 41.43 13.40
C ILE A 353 25.11 42.02 13.12
N VAL A 354 25.72 41.66 11.99
CA VAL A 354 27.03 42.21 11.58
C VAL A 354 26.94 43.71 11.31
N LYS A 355 25.90 44.17 10.62
CA LYS A 355 25.67 45.60 10.33
C LYS A 355 25.45 46.41 11.60
N ASP A 356 24.74 45.86 12.59
CA ASP A 356 24.52 46.52 13.87
C ASP A 356 25.84 46.65 14.64
N MET A 357 26.68 45.62 14.64
CA MET A 357 28.03 45.72 15.20
C MET A 357 28.88 46.77 14.51
N PHE A 358 28.88 46.79 13.17
CA PHE A 358 29.58 47.80 12.40
C PHE A 358 29.07 49.21 12.73
N THR A 359 27.77 49.37 12.95
CA THR A 359 27.16 50.64 13.34
C THR A 359 27.62 51.07 14.73
N MET A 360 27.66 50.16 15.71
CA MET A 360 28.20 50.45 17.05
C MET A 360 29.66 50.89 16.98
N PHE A 361 30.49 50.17 16.22
CA PHE A 361 31.88 50.54 15.96
C PHE A 361 32.00 51.92 15.31
N LYS A 362 31.29 52.14 14.19
CA LYS A 362 31.28 53.41 13.43
C LYS A 362 30.88 54.59 14.31
N THR A 363 29.87 54.42 15.16
CA THR A 363 29.41 55.46 16.10
C THR A 363 30.51 55.81 17.09
N SER A 364 31.18 54.82 17.68
CA SER A 364 32.33 55.09 18.57
C SER A 364 33.46 55.82 17.84
N MET A 365 33.73 55.49 16.58
CA MET A 365 34.74 56.17 15.77
C MET A 365 34.39 57.62 15.48
N TRP A 366 33.13 57.89 15.15
CA TRP A 366 32.63 59.26 14.99
C TRP A 366 32.74 60.06 16.28
N THR A 367 32.41 59.48 17.43
CA THR A 367 32.57 60.14 18.73
C THR A 367 34.01 60.57 18.98
N PHE A 368 34.98 59.69 18.70
CA PHE A 368 36.39 60.04 18.82
C PHE A 368 36.81 61.12 17.84
N LEU A 369 36.46 60.97 16.56
CA LEU A 369 36.80 61.95 15.53
C LEU A 369 36.26 63.35 15.88
N SER A 370 34.99 63.44 16.28
CA SER A 370 34.37 64.69 16.71
C SER A 370 35.07 65.31 17.92
N PHE A 371 35.40 64.50 18.93
CA PHE A 371 36.11 64.98 20.12
C PHE A 371 37.50 65.55 19.80
N PHE A 372 38.32 64.81 19.03
CA PHE A 372 39.68 65.23 18.70
C PHE A 372 39.70 66.41 17.74
N LEU A 373 38.80 66.45 16.75
CA LEU A 373 38.64 67.62 15.86
C LEU A 373 38.28 68.87 16.67
N MET A 374 37.30 68.77 17.58
CA MET A 374 36.91 69.90 18.43
C MET A 374 38.07 70.34 19.34
N SER A 375 38.77 69.38 19.95
CA SER A 375 39.92 69.66 20.81
C SER A 375 41.06 70.35 20.05
N PHE A 376 41.30 69.95 18.80
CA PHE A 376 42.28 70.60 17.93
C PHE A 376 41.84 72.01 17.53
N LEU A 377 40.58 72.20 17.12
CA LEU A 377 40.03 73.50 16.74
C LEU A 377 40.12 74.52 17.87
N VAL A 378 39.72 74.15 19.10
CA VAL A 378 39.84 75.03 20.27
C VAL A 378 41.29 75.45 20.48
N LYS A 379 42.23 74.52 20.35
CA LYS A 379 43.66 74.78 20.52
C LYS A 379 44.25 75.71 19.46
N VAL A 380 43.82 75.58 18.20
CA VAL A 380 44.21 76.48 17.11
C VAL A 380 43.70 77.90 17.36
N ILE A 381 42.51 78.05 17.94
CA ILE A 381 41.93 79.35 18.27
C ILE A 381 42.63 80.00 19.48
N GLU A 382 42.97 79.23 20.51
CA GLU A 382 43.61 79.72 21.74
C GLU A 382 45.08 80.14 21.55
N LYS A 383 45.87 79.39 20.76
CA LYS A 383 47.26 79.76 20.45
C LYS A 383 47.31 80.63 19.19
N LYS A 384 47.36 81.96 19.37
CA LYS A 384 47.60 82.96 18.32
C LYS A 384 49.00 82.89 17.64
N THR A 385 49.71 81.75 17.69
CA THR A 385 51.11 81.63 17.28
C THR A 385 51.31 80.40 16.39
N GLU A 386 52.10 80.58 15.32
CA GLU A 386 52.38 79.60 14.26
C GLU A 386 52.79 78.22 14.83
N LEU A 387 51.90 77.23 14.69
CA LEU A 387 52.15 75.82 15.02
C LEU A 387 53.11 75.22 13.98
N LYS A 388 54.42 75.19 14.26
CA LYS A 388 55.44 74.73 13.30
C LYS A 388 55.87 73.27 13.45
N SER A 389 55.50 72.56 14.52
CA SER A 389 55.85 71.14 14.73
C SER A 389 54.70 70.28 15.25
N LEU A 390 54.71 68.98 14.89
CA LEU A 390 53.72 67.97 15.34
C LEU A 390 53.63 67.86 16.88
N ASP A 391 54.76 68.02 17.57
CA ASP A 391 54.81 67.98 19.04
C ASP A 391 54.03 69.13 19.68
N GLN A 392 54.05 70.32 19.06
CA GLN A 392 53.28 71.47 19.54
C GLN A 392 51.78 71.30 19.29
N ILE A 393 51.42 70.63 18.19
CA ILE A 393 50.03 70.30 17.83
C ILE A 393 49.45 69.25 18.77
N LEU A 394 50.22 68.24 19.18
CA LEU A 394 49.76 67.14 20.02
C LEU A 394 49.89 67.40 21.54
N ASN A 395 50.45 68.56 21.94
CA ASN A 395 50.57 68.92 23.35
C ASN A 395 49.25 69.40 23.98
N PHE A 396 48.37 68.47 24.36
CA PHE A 396 47.07 68.77 24.98
C PHE A 396 47.21 69.24 26.44
N ASN A 397 46.30 70.11 26.89
CA ASN A 397 46.22 70.50 28.30
C ASN A 397 45.71 69.34 29.16
N LEU A 398 46.04 69.33 30.45
CA LEU A 398 45.69 68.27 31.40
C LEU A 398 44.18 68.00 31.44
N ALA A 399 43.35 69.06 31.39
CA ALA A 399 41.90 68.93 31.33
C ALA A 399 41.41 68.15 30.09
N THR A 400 41.96 68.44 28.91
CA THR A 400 41.63 67.74 27.65
C THR A 400 42.09 66.28 27.69
N SER A 401 43.28 66.01 28.25
CA SER A 401 43.78 64.64 28.42
C SER A 401 42.89 63.82 29.35
N VAL A 402 42.45 64.36 30.48
CA VAL A 402 41.55 63.67 31.44
C VAL A 402 40.20 63.32 30.79
N ILE A 403 39.61 64.24 30.03
CA ILE A 403 38.36 63.98 29.29
C ILE A 403 38.59 62.94 28.19
N GLY A 404 39.71 63.01 27.46
CA GLY A 404 40.09 62.02 26.46
C GLY A 404 40.23 60.61 27.03
N PHE A 405 40.91 60.47 28.17
CA PHE A 405 41.00 59.17 28.87
C PHE A 405 39.62 58.68 29.36
N SER A 406 38.76 59.58 29.83
CA SER A 406 37.39 59.24 30.23
C SER A 406 36.57 58.69 29.05
N LEU A 407 36.68 59.30 27.87
CA LEU A 407 36.05 58.81 26.64
C LEU A 407 36.56 57.43 26.21
N ILE A 408 37.87 57.17 26.38
CA ILE A 408 38.45 55.86 26.10
C ILE A 408 37.88 54.80 27.05
N ILE A 409 37.77 55.09 28.35
CA ILE A 409 37.16 54.17 29.33
C ILE A 409 35.71 53.86 28.93
N ILE A 410 34.93 54.87 28.58
CA ILE A 410 33.55 54.70 28.10
C ILE A 410 33.51 53.83 26.83
N SER A 411 34.43 54.03 25.90
CA SER A 411 34.52 53.24 24.67
C SER A 411 34.87 51.78 24.93
N ILE A 412 35.73 51.49 25.92
CA ILE A 412 36.02 50.11 26.36
C ILE A 412 34.75 49.46 26.90
N PHE A 413 33.98 50.14 27.75
CA PHE A 413 32.69 49.62 28.21
C PHE A 413 31.71 49.41 27.06
N TYR A 414 31.66 50.34 26.11
CA TYR A 414 30.80 50.23 24.94
C TYR A 414 31.21 49.07 24.00
N LEU A 415 32.50 48.80 23.85
CA LEU A 415 33.00 47.63 23.13
C LEU A 415 32.60 46.30 23.81
N ILE A 416 32.71 46.24 25.15
CA ILE A 416 32.27 45.06 25.93
C ILE A 416 30.76 44.84 25.72
N PHE A 417 29.97 45.92 25.82
CA PHE A 417 28.54 45.89 25.56
C PHE A 417 28.23 45.39 24.14
N ALA A 418 28.87 45.96 23.12
CA ALA A 418 28.68 45.56 21.72
C ALA A 418 29.03 44.09 21.47
N ARG A 419 30.15 43.58 22.04
CA ARG A 419 30.51 42.16 21.92
C ARG A 419 29.50 41.24 22.58
N LYS A 420 28.92 41.67 23.72
CA LYS A 420 27.89 40.91 24.43
C LYS A 420 26.59 40.87 23.63
N GLU A 421 26.10 42.02 23.17
CA GLU A 421 24.89 42.15 22.35
C GLU A 421 24.95 41.22 21.12
N VAL A 422 26.05 41.28 20.36
CA VAL A 422 26.26 40.42 19.19
C VAL A 422 26.29 38.94 19.59
N SER A 423 26.87 38.61 20.75
CA SER A 423 26.89 37.22 21.25
C SER A 423 25.50 36.70 21.59
N ASP A 424 24.68 37.54 22.22
CA ASP A 424 23.32 37.19 22.64
C ASP A 424 22.42 37.02 21.42
N GLU A 425 22.52 37.91 20.42
CA GLU A 425 21.81 37.78 19.15
C GLU A 425 22.30 36.59 18.32
N THR A 426 23.60 36.29 18.29
CA THR A 426 24.13 35.08 17.63
C THR A 426 23.57 33.81 18.27
N LYS A 427 23.47 33.77 19.61
CA LYS A 427 22.86 32.65 20.33
C LYS A 427 21.38 32.50 20.02
N ARG A 428 20.64 33.61 19.92
CA ARG A 428 19.23 33.61 19.50
C ARG A 428 19.08 33.07 18.08
N LEU A 429 19.92 33.50 17.14
CA LEU A 429 19.94 33.01 15.78
C LEU A 429 20.22 31.49 15.73
N ASN A 430 21.23 31.02 16.47
CA ASN A 430 21.57 29.60 16.58
C ASN A 430 20.37 28.76 17.04
N ASN A 431 19.68 29.21 18.08
CA ASN A 431 18.47 28.52 18.57
C ASN A 431 17.36 28.48 17.52
N LYS A 432 17.22 29.53 16.70
CA LYS A 432 16.22 29.54 15.62
C LYS A 432 16.51 28.50 14.53
N TYR A 433 17.77 28.27 14.18
CA TYR A 433 18.14 27.18 13.27
C TYR A 433 17.77 25.81 13.85
N MET A 434 18.06 25.57 15.14
CA MET A 434 17.66 24.33 15.82
C MET A 434 16.14 24.15 15.91
N GLU A 435 15.37 25.23 16.10
CA GLU A 435 13.90 25.18 16.08
C GLU A 435 13.38 24.80 14.69
N ILE A 436 13.98 25.32 13.61
CA ILE A 436 13.61 24.97 12.23
C ILE A 436 13.83 23.47 11.99
N GLU A 437 15.02 22.96 12.29
CA GLU A 437 15.33 21.54 12.15
C GLU A 437 14.33 20.67 12.92
N ASN A 438 14.07 21.00 14.19
CA ASN A 438 13.12 20.25 15.01
C ASN A 438 11.68 20.31 14.50
N ARG A 439 11.26 21.38 13.85
CA ARG A 439 9.89 21.51 13.32
C ARG A 439 9.66 20.66 12.09
N TYR A 440 10.69 20.48 11.27
CA TYR A 440 10.56 19.79 9.97
C TYR A 440 10.99 18.32 10.03
N LYS A 441 11.64 17.85 11.11
CA LYS A 441 12.04 16.44 11.27
C LYS A 441 10.87 15.45 11.31
N ASP A 442 9.69 15.90 11.76
CA ASP A 442 8.48 15.06 11.81
C ASP A 442 7.75 15.00 10.46
N LEU A 443 8.10 15.90 9.53
CA LEU A 443 7.47 16.02 8.21
C LEU A 443 8.34 15.42 7.10
N LEU A 444 9.65 15.39 7.28
CA LEU A 444 10.64 14.99 6.29
C LEU A 444 11.53 13.89 6.86
N ASN A 445 12.02 13.01 5.98
CA ASN A 445 13.08 12.07 6.35
C ASN A 445 14.33 12.84 6.82
N GLU A 446 14.97 12.38 7.89
CA GLU A 446 16.18 12.99 8.47
C GLU A 446 17.28 13.25 7.43
N LYS A 447 17.50 12.31 6.49
CA LYS A 447 18.51 12.46 5.43
C LYS A 447 18.16 13.59 4.45
N ASP A 448 16.89 13.72 4.09
CA ASP A 448 16.43 14.77 3.19
C ASP A 448 16.46 16.13 3.86
N LEU A 449 16.05 16.20 5.14
CA LEU A 449 16.14 17.41 5.93
C LEU A 449 17.58 17.90 6.08
N GLN A 450 18.51 17.01 6.45
CA GLN A 450 19.94 17.34 6.51
C GLN A 450 20.45 17.82 5.16
N LYS A 451 20.06 17.15 4.07
CA LYS A 451 20.43 17.57 2.71
C LYS A 451 19.92 18.97 2.40
N ILE A 452 18.68 19.32 2.76
CA ILE A 452 18.12 20.67 2.55
C ILE A 452 18.87 21.72 3.37
N LEU A 453 19.19 21.42 4.63
CA LEU A 453 19.91 22.32 5.55
C LEU A 453 21.39 22.51 5.20
N THR A 454 21.98 21.57 4.45
CA THR A 454 23.37 21.60 3.96
C THR A 454 23.51 22.01 2.50
N GLN A 455 22.43 21.96 1.69
CA GLN A 455 22.46 22.27 0.25
C GLN A 455 22.89 23.72 -0.05
N SER A 456 23.00 24.58 0.97
CA SER A 456 23.53 25.93 0.83
C SER A 456 25.02 26.01 0.47
N ASN A 457 25.80 24.90 0.40
CA ASN A 457 27.24 25.03 0.10
C ASN A 457 27.97 23.79 -0.49
N VAL A 458 29.09 24.05 -1.17
CA VAL A 458 30.02 23.05 -1.75
C VAL A 458 30.88 22.37 -0.68
N ASP A 459 31.08 23.03 0.47
CA ASP A 459 31.99 22.61 1.54
C ASP A 459 31.37 21.63 2.55
N GLY A 460 30.12 21.21 2.37
CA GLY A 460 29.40 20.30 3.28
C GLY A 460 28.97 20.91 4.62
N ARG A 461 29.17 22.22 4.82
CA ARG A 461 28.71 22.96 6.01
C ARG A 461 27.22 23.28 5.92
N SER A 462 26.53 23.22 7.05
CA SER A 462 25.13 23.65 7.19
C SER A 462 24.99 25.17 7.05
N ALA A 463 23.81 25.63 6.66
CA ALA A 463 23.48 27.06 6.63
C ALA A 463 23.76 27.75 7.98
N GLN A 464 23.46 27.06 9.09
CA GLN A 464 23.71 27.53 10.45
C GLN A 464 25.21 27.78 10.72
N GLU A 465 26.07 26.82 10.39
CA GLU A 465 27.52 26.93 10.62
C GLU A 465 28.14 28.07 9.82
N ILE A 466 27.66 28.29 8.59
CA ILE A 466 28.14 29.35 7.70
C ILE A 466 27.84 30.73 8.31
N GLU A 467 26.58 30.96 8.72
CA GLU A 467 26.18 32.25 9.28
C GLU A 467 26.85 32.55 10.62
N ILE A 468 26.98 31.54 11.49
CA ILE A 468 27.66 31.71 12.78
C ILE A 468 29.15 31.99 12.58
N ALA A 469 29.81 31.30 11.63
CA ALA A 469 31.20 31.56 11.29
C ALA A 469 31.39 32.99 10.76
N TYR A 470 30.51 33.44 9.86
CA TYR A 470 30.51 34.79 9.30
C TYR A 470 30.39 35.87 10.39
N ILE A 471 29.42 35.73 11.31
CA ILE A 471 29.23 36.68 12.41
C ILE A 471 30.47 36.69 13.32
N ASN A 472 31.02 35.53 13.68
CA ASN A 472 32.18 35.42 14.56
C ASN A 472 33.45 36.02 13.93
N GLU A 473 33.66 35.80 12.63
CA GLU A 473 34.77 36.41 11.89
C GLU A 473 34.67 37.94 11.91
N LYS A 474 33.50 38.50 11.55
CA LYS A 474 33.28 39.95 11.56
C LYS A 474 33.35 40.54 12.95
N LYS A 475 32.83 39.82 13.96
CA LYS A 475 32.94 40.19 15.37
C LYS A 475 34.38 40.31 15.81
N SER A 476 35.22 39.35 15.46
CA SER A 476 36.64 39.37 15.76
C SER A 476 37.33 40.56 15.07
N LEU A 477 37.10 40.71 13.76
CA LEU A 477 37.69 41.76 12.93
C LEU A 477 37.35 43.17 13.42
N TYR A 478 36.07 43.46 13.69
CA TYR A 478 35.66 44.76 14.22
C TYR A 478 36.19 45.01 15.64
N THR A 479 36.28 43.98 16.47
CA THR A 479 36.90 44.10 17.80
C THR A 479 38.38 44.47 17.69
N GLN A 480 39.13 43.82 16.79
CA GLN A 480 40.55 44.11 16.56
C GLN A 480 40.76 45.54 16.09
N TYR A 481 39.99 46.01 15.11
CA TYR A 481 40.07 47.39 14.65
C TYR A 481 39.71 48.41 15.73
N TRP A 482 38.70 48.12 16.56
CA TRP A 482 38.34 49.00 17.66
C TRP A 482 39.46 49.10 18.71
N ILE A 483 40.06 47.96 19.10
CA ILE A 483 41.20 47.94 20.03
C ILE A 483 42.40 48.69 19.46
N LEU A 484 42.73 48.46 18.19
CA LEU A 484 43.83 49.16 17.51
C LEU A 484 43.65 50.68 17.60
N ILE A 485 42.43 51.18 17.34
CA ILE A 485 42.13 52.61 17.41
C ILE A 485 42.25 53.12 18.84
N ILE A 486 41.75 52.38 19.83
CA ILE A 486 41.93 52.76 21.25
C ILE A 486 43.42 52.88 21.60
N VAL A 487 44.26 51.94 21.17
CA VAL A 487 45.71 51.97 21.41
C VAL A 487 46.35 53.20 20.77
N VAL A 488 45.99 53.52 19.53
CA VAL A 488 46.46 54.74 18.85
C VAL A 488 46.04 56.00 19.61
N LEU A 489 44.79 56.07 20.07
CA LEU A 489 44.27 57.21 20.84
C LEU A 489 44.97 57.38 22.19
N ILE A 490 45.27 56.28 22.89
CA ILE A 490 46.08 56.31 24.12
C ILE A 490 47.48 56.85 23.82
N GLY A 491 48.13 56.37 22.75
CA GLY A 491 49.44 56.86 22.31
C GLY A 491 49.43 58.37 22.06
N VAL A 492 48.44 58.87 21.31
CA VAL A 492 48.26 60.30 21.02
C VAL A 492 48.13 61.14 22.30
N LEU A 493 47.42 60.65 23.32
CA LEU A 493 47.25 61.37 24.59
C LEU A 493 48.48 61.35 25.50
N LEU A 494 49.38 60.36 25.35
CA LEU A 494 50.58 60.19 26.19
C LEU A 494 51.82 60.93 25.68
N ILE A 495 51.91 61.25 24.38
CA ILE A 495 53.03 62.00 23.76
C ILE A 495 53.46 63.24 24.57
N PRO A 496 52.56 64.16 25.00
CA PRO A 496 52.97 65.33 25.78
C PRO A 496 53.61 65.03 27.14
N TYR A 497 53.28 63.90 27.76
CA TYR A 497 53.82 63.51 29.07
C TYR A 497 55.18 62.85 28.92
N TYR A 498 55.39 62.08 27.84
CA TYR A 498 56.70 61.50 27.53
C TYR A 498 57.76 62.58 27.30
N ASN A 499 57.42 63.63 26.54
CA ASN A 499 58.34 64.74 26.28
C ASN A 499 58.67 65.52 27.58
N LYS A 500 57.70 65.73 28.47
CA LYS A 500 57.95 66.36 29.79
C LYS A 500 58.85 65.53 30.71
N ILE A 501 58.73 64.21 30.67
CA ILE A 501 59.59 63.30 31.46
C ILE A 501 61.01 63.27 30.88
N GLY A 502 61.14 63.27 29.54
CA GLY A 502 62.44 63.42 28.86
C GLY A 502 63.15 64.71 29.22
N ASP A 503 62.44 65.84 29.20
CA ASP A 503 62.97 67.16 29.58
C ASP A 503 63.38 67.21 31.07
N PHE A 504 62.61 66.55 31.96
CA PHE A 504 62.91 66.45 33.39
C PHE A 504 64.10 65.53 33.70
N LEU A 505 64.26 64.43 32.96
CA LEU A 505 65.43 63.55 33.08
C LEU A 505 66.69 64.22 32.51
N ALA A 506 66.56 64.99 31.43
CA ALA A 506 67.67 65.78 30.87
C ALA A 506 68.13 66.91 31.80
N SER A 507 67.22 67.51 32.59
CA SER A 507 67.55 68.51 33.60
C SER A 507 68.13 67.94 34.91
N LEU A 508 68.07 66.62 35.11
CA LEU A 508 68.72 65.90 36.21
C LEU A 508 70.15 65.44 35.86
N ILE A 509 70.52 65.42 34.58
CA ILE A 509 71.82 64.96 34.07
C ILE A 509 72.77 66.14 33.75
N ASN A 510 72.24 67.35 33.57
CA ASN A 510 73.01 68.61 33.56
C ASN A 510 73.01 69.25 34.94
#